data_AF-A0AA38PNV7-F1
#
_entry.id   AF-A0AA38PNV7-F1
#
_cell.length_a   1.000
_cell.length_b   1.000
_cell.length_c   1.000
_cell.angle_alpha   90.00
_cell.angle_beta   90.00
_cell.angle_gamma   90.00
#
_symmetry.space_group_name_H-M   'P 1'
#
loop_
_entity.id
_entity.type
_entity.pdbx_description
1 polymer ?
#
loop_
_entity_poly.entity_id
_entity_poly.type
_entity_poly.pdbx_seq_one_letter_code
_entity_poly.pdbx_strand_id
1 'polypeptide(L)'
;MVLRNVVTEYMAARALAFKESTILASWRKSGIHPMNPDIFSEADFAPSITTSTQLHWPSSFPPIPDEPCDIAQAVSQRLRKERAERAQNSNDSSSSDSDLDSDIGLDTRSPDDHMSCSFISFSSLPSYPMQSSLPSQPEGGPSFFVPGQRNSRNSTTLNEIHLQRQLAEWKRRALVAEGQVMIEQAEREAATVHAVFAGREASILKYQLNANTQKKTNTSKCFTTSAQIVTSAEGKEQAIAEASKRDAKKNELEEKKKKKQDTERADFLRCAEQEHEQLPFSGSLRSKLKAELQDILFALGLNIEGNVAALLLRINAHFDTETALKQDPRYIGLFSKPSGKWKQAAEDHSETMQPSPPIHHSPSPIHSQPLIPPRP
;
A
#
# COMPACT_ATOMS: atom_id res chain seq x y z
N MET A 1 -25.33 -11.10 -39.40
CA MET A 1 -25.05 -10.48 -38.09
C MET A 1 -26.32 -9.75 -37.67
N VAL A 2 -26.90 -10.10 -36.52
CA VAL A 2 -28.09 -9.41 -36.00
C VAL A 2 -27.61 -8.14 -35.28
N LEU A 3 -28.03 -6.96 -35.73
CA LEU A 3 -27.75 -5.72 -35.01
C LEU A 3 -28.48 -5.76 -33.68
N ARG A 4 -27.74 -5.77 -32.57
CA ARG A 4 -28.31 -5.59 -31.25
C ARG A 4 -28.52 -4.10 -30.99
N ASN A 5 -29.69 -3.75 -30.48
CA ASN A 5 -29.98 -2.38 -30.09
C ASN A 5 -29.24 -2.06 -28.78
N VAL A 6 -28.08 -1.43 -28.92
CA VAL A 6 -27.17 -1.08 -27.82
C VAL A 6 -27.87 -0.22 -26.76
N VAL A 7 -28.81 0.64 -27.18
CA VAL A 7 -29.54 1.52 -26.25
C VAL A 7 -30.42 0.68 -25.32
N THR A 8 -31.09 -0.34 -25.85
CA THR A 8 -31.97 -1.21 -25.06
C THR A 8 -31.17 -2.05 -24.07
N GLU A 9 -30.05 -2.63 -24.50
CA GLU A 9 -29.15 -3.38 -23.60
C GLU A 9 -28.55 -2.48 -22.50
N TYR A 10 -28.15 -1.24 -22.85
CA TYR A 10 -27.65 -0.27 -21.89
C TYR A 10 -28.70 0.12 -20.85
N MET A 11 -29.94 0.40 -21.28
CA MET A 11 -31.02 0.75 -20.34
C MET A 11 -31.36 -0.41 -19.40
N ALA A 12 -31.35 -1.65 -19.91
CA ALA A 12 -31.54 -2.84 -19.07
C ALA A 12 -30.39 -3.02 -18.04
N ALA A 13 -29.14 -2.85 -18.48
CA ALA A 13 -27.99 -2.90 -17.58
C ALA A 13 -28.02 -1.78 -16.51
N ARG A 14 -28.43 -0.57 -16.91
CA ARG A 14 -28.58 0.58 -16.00
C ARG A 14 -29.61 0.29 -14.91
N ALA A 15 -30.77 -0.25 -15.27
CA ALA A 15 -31.80 -0.62 -14.28
C ALA A 15 -31.32 -1.68 -13.28
N LEU A 16 -30.44 -2.60 -13.70
CA LEU A 16 -29.86 -3.61 -12.83
C LEU A 16 -28.76 -3.05 -11.91
N ALA A 17 -27.97 -2.08 -12.38
CA ALA A 17 -26.84 -1.52 -11.65
C ALA A 17 -27.26 -0.44 -10.63
N PHE A 18 -28.19 0.43 -10.98
CA PHE A 18 -28.64 1.56 -10.15
C PHE A 18 -29.77 1.17 -9.21
N LYS A 19 -29.50 0.22 -8.31
CA LYS A 19 -30.40 -0.13 -7.21
C LYS A 19 -30.25 0.89 -6.08
N GLU A 20 -31.34 1.17 -5.39
CA GLU A 20 -31.37 2.05 -4.22
C GLU A 20 -30.31 1.66 -3.18
N SER A 21 -30.14 0.36 -2.93
CA SER A 21 -29.13 -0.15 -1.99
C SER A 21 -27.69 0.16 -2.42
N THR A 22 -27.38 0.08 -3.72
CA THR A 22 -26.05 0.42 -4.28
C THR A 22 -25.79 1.92 -4.16
N ILE A 23 -26.81 2.74 -4.42
CA ILE A 23 -26.73 4.20 -4.30
C ILE A 23 -26.46 4.56 -2.83
N LEU A 24 -27.30 4.07 -1.90
CA LEU A 24 -27.13 4.32 -0.46
C LEU A 24 -25.78 3.83 0.08
N ALA A 25 -25.29 2.66 -0.37
CA ALA A 25 -23.99 2.15 0.03
C ALA A 25 -22.83 3.03 -0.47
N SER A 26 -22.93 3.53 -1.70
CA SER A 26 -21.94 4.45 -2.27
C SER A 26 -21.93 5.78 -1.52
N TRP A 27 -23.11 6.30 -1.17
CA TRP A 27 -23.23 7.51 -0.34
C TRP A 27 -22.64 7.34 1.06
N ARG A 28 -22.91 6.23 1.75
CA ARG A 28 -22.28 5.93 3.04
C ARG A 28 -20.75 5.89 2.95
N LYS A 29 -20.22 5.32 1.86
CA LYS A 29 -18.77 5.26 1.61
C LYS A 29 -18.16 6.62 1.26
N SER A 30 -18.93 7.53 0.68
CA SER A 30 -18.46 8.89 0.34
C SER A 30 -18.29 9.80 1.55
N GLY A 31 -18.74 9.39 2.75
CA GLY A 31 -18.65 10.20 3.97
C GLY A 31 -19.69 11.33 4.06
N ILE A 32 -20.55 11.49 3.06
CA ILE A 32 -21.62 12.50 3.02
C ILE A 32 -22.83 11.95 3.79
N HIS A 33 -22.70 11.77 5.11
CA HIS A 33 -23.78 11.33 5.99
C HIS A 33 -23.84 12.18 7.28
N PRO A 34 -25.01 12.77 7.64
CA PRO A 34 -26.30 12.66 6.96
C PRO A 34 -26.37 13.43 5.63
N MET A 35 -27.07 12.84 4.65
CA MET A 35 -27.32 13.50 3.36
C MET A 35 -28.32 14.63 3.58
N ASN A 36 -27.92 15.87 3.26
CA ASN A 36 -28.85 16.98 3.18
C ASN A 36 -29.37 17.06 1.74
N PRO A 37 -30.59 16.57 1.43
CA PRO A 37 -31.14 16.63 0.08
C PRO A 37 -31.33 18.06 -0.41
N ASP A 38 -31.41 19.03 0.50
CA ASP A 38 -31.61 20.45 0.20
C ASP A 38 -30.31 21.18 -0.16
N ILE A 39 -29.17 20.48 -0.24
CA ILE A 39 -27.90 21.10 -0.66
C ILE A 39 -27.88 21.43 -2.16
N PHE A 40 -28.72 20.75 -2.95
CA PHE A 40 -28.87 21.01 -4.38
C PHE A 40 -30.20 21.72 -4.60
N SER A 41 -30.12 22.95 -5.11
CA SER A 41 -31.28 23.69 -5.57
C SER A 41 -31.64 23.28 -7.01
N GLU A 42 -32.85 23.60 -7.46
CA GLU A 42 -33.26 23.38 -8.86
C GLU A 42 -32.32 24.09 -9.86
N ALA A 43 -31.65 25.17 -9.43
CA ALA A 43 -30.64 25.87 -10.23
C ALA A 43 -29.38 25.02 -10.49
N ASP A 44 -29.02 24.11 -9.60
CA ASP A 44 -27.85 23.21 -9.76
C ASP A 44 -28.14 22.06 -10.74
N PHE A 45 -29.41 21.78 -10.99
CA PHE A 45 -29.88 20.80 -11.98
C PHE A 45 -30.26 21.43 -13.32
N ALA A 46 -30.20 22.76 -13.44
CA ALA A 46 -30.44 23.43 -14.71
C ALA A 46 -29.43 22.92 -15.74
N PRO A 47 -29.87 22.46 -16.93
CA PRO A 47 -28.96 21.97 -17.95
C PRO A 47 -27.91 23.05 -18.21
N SER A 48 -26.64 22.73 -17.96
CA SER A 48 -25.53 23.65 -18.21
C SER A 48 -25.64 24.08 -19.67
N ILE A 49 -26.03 25.33 -19.90
CA ILE A 49 -26.15 25.90 -21.23
C ILE A 49 -24.71 25.93 -21.76
N THR A 50 -24.35 24.89 -22.50
CA THR A 50 -23.00 24.68 -23.07
C THR A 50 -22.61 25.75 -24.09
N THR A 51 -23.48 26.73 -24.33
CA THR A 51 -23.25 27.91 -25.17
C THR A 51 -23.11 29.21 -24.38
N SER A 52 -23.19 29.21 -23.04
CA SER A 52 -22.96 30.44 -22.28
C SER A 52 -21.47 30.77 -22.23
N THR A 53 -21.07 31.77 -23.01
CA THR A 53 -19.75 32.42 -22.94
C THR A 53 -19.65 33.38 -21.74
N GLN A 54 -20.71 33.52 -20.96
CA GLN A 54 -20.72 34.33 -19.74
C GLN A 54 -20.46 33.43 -18.53
N LEU A 55 -19.36 33.71 -17.82
CA LEU A 55 -19.09 33.10 -16.52
C LEU A 55 -20.17 33.57 -15.53
N HIS A 56 -21.09 32.68 -15.20
CA HIS A 56 -21.97 32.86 -14.07
C HIS A 56 -21.19 32.53 -12.79
N TRP A 57 -20.70 33.56 -12.12
CA TRP A 57 -20.19 33.44 -10.76
C TRP A 57 -21.36 33.52 -9.77
N PRO A 58 -21.35 32.73 -8.68
CA PRO A 58 -22.30 32.91 -7.59
C PRO A 58 -22.23 34.34 -7.05
N SER A 59 -23.35 34.88 -6.58
CA SER A 59 -23.40 36.24 -6.00
C SER A 59 -22.54 36.41 -4.73
N SER A 60 -22.11 35.30 -4.12
CA SER A 60 -21.16 35.27 -3.01
C SER A 60 -19.68 35.32 -3.44
N PHE A 61 -19.39 35.25 -4.74
CA PHE A 61 -18.02 35.33 -5.23
C PHE A 61 -17.50 36.77 -5.05
N PRO A 62 -16.31 36.96 -4.44
CA PRO A 62 -15.80 38.29 -4.18
C PRO A 62 -15.66 39.08 -5.49
N PRO A 63 -16.02 40.38 -5.52
CA PRO A 63 -15.90 41.19 -6.72
C PRO A 63 -14.45 41.19 -7.17
N ILE A 64 -14.22 40.73 -8.41
CA ILE A 64 -12.89 40.75 -9.01
C ILE A 64 -12.55 42.23 -9.23
N PRO A 65 -11.46 42.76 -8.66
CA PRO A 65 -11.05 44.13 -8.90
C PRO A 65 -10.82 44.32 -10.41
N ASP A 66 -11.40 45.37 -10.98
CA ASP A 66 -11.33 45.75 -12.41
C ASP A 66 -9.93 46.23 -12.84
N GLU A 67 -8.87 45.66 -12.29
CA GLU A 67 -7.50 45.93 -12.70
C GLU A 67 -7.26 45.38 -14.11
N PRO A 68 -6.80 46.19 -15.07
CA PRO A 68 -6.51 45.75 -16.42
C PRO A 68 -5.50 44.60 -16.37
N CYS A 69 -5.96 43.42 -16.76
CA CYS A 69 -5.23 42.17 -16.60
C CYS A 69 -4.05 42.08 -17.60
N ASP A 70 -2.95 42.77 -17.29
CA ASP A 70 -1.64 42.61 -17.96
C ASP A 70 -1.15 41.14 -17.90
N ILE A 71 -1.66 40.36 -16.95
CA ILE A 71 -1.36 38.93 -16.78
C ILE A 71 -1.87 38.13 -17.98
N ALA A 72 -3.03 38.45 -18.54
CA ALA A 72 -3.57 37.73 -19.71
C ALA A 72 -2.73 37.97 -20.97
N GLN A 73 -2.19 39.19 -21.13
CA GLN A 73 -1.27 39.51 -22.22
C GLN A 73 0.09 38.83 -22.01
N ALA A 74 0.63 38.83 -20.78
CA ALA A 74 1.89 38.17 -20.46
C ALA A 74 1.84 36.64 -20.70
N VAL A 75 0.74 35.98 -20.33
CA VAL A 75 0.55 34.54 -20.58
C VAL A 75 0.43 34.25 -22.07
N SER A 76 -0.29 35.08 -22.82
CA SER A 76 -0.41 34.94 -24.28
C SER A 76 0.93 35.15 -25.00
N GLN A 77 1.77 36.08 -24.54
CA GLN A 77 3.11 36.28 -25.09
C GLN A 77 4.05 35.12 -24.76
N ARG A 78 3.99 34.58 -23.54
CA ARG A 78 4.81 33.42 -23.12
C ARG A 78 4.50 32.17 -23.94
N LEU A 79 3.23 31.88 -24.19
CA LEU A 79 2.80 30.75 -25.03
C LEU A 79 3.24 30.89 -26.49
N ARG A 80 3.25 32.12 -27.04
CA ARG A 80 3.77 32.36 -28.40
C ARG A 80 5.29 32.16 -28.47
N LYS A 81 6.03 32.56 -27.43
CA LYS A 81 7.48 32.39 -27.35
C LYS A 81 7.89 30.92 -27.26
N GLU A 82 7.26 30.12 -26.39
CA GLU A 82 7.54 28.68 -26.26
C GLU A 82 7.24 27.90 -27.56
N ARG A 83 6.20 28.31 -28.31
CA ARG A 83 5.87 27.67 -29.58
C ARG A 83 6.90 27.97 -30.68
N ALA A 84 7.51 29.15 -30.67
CA ALA A 84 8.57 29.52 -31.61
C ALA A 84 9.88 28.78 -31.32
N GLU A 85 10.27 28.63 -30.04
CA GLU A 85 11.51 27.95 -29.63
C GLU A 85 11.45 26.44 -29.93
N ARG A 86 10.27 25.81 -29.83
CA ARG A 86 10.10 24.37 -30.14
C ARG A 86 10.25 24.06 -31.64
N ALA A 87 9.99 25.03 -32.51
CA ALA A 87 10.10 24.84 -33.97
C ALA A 87 11.56 24.93 -34.48
N GLN A 88 12.48 25.52 -33.71
CA GLN A 88 13.89 25.65 -34.11
C GLN A 88 14.77 24.48 -33.66
N ASN A 89 14.29 23.62 -32.76
CA ASN A 89 15.10 22.54 -32.17
C ASN A 89 14.86 21.14 -32.78
N SER A 90 14.19 21.05 -33.94
CA SER A 90 13.85 19.78 -34.59
C SER A 90 14.72 19.42 -35.80
N ASN A 91 15.89 20.04 -35.97
CA ASN A 91 16.69 19.93 -37.20
C ASN A 91 18.01 19.18 -37.09
N ASP A 92 18.22 18.36 -36.05
CA ASP A 92 19.43 17.53 -36.01
C ASP A 92 19.16 16.16 -35.37
N SER A 93 18.86 15.18 -36.22
CA SER A 93 19.12 13.78 -35.91
C SER A 93 19.30 13.05 -37.23
N SER A 94 20.49 13.22 -37.81
CA SER A 94 20.94 12.47 -38.97
C SER A 94 21.15 11.00 -38.59
N SER A 95 20.42 10.14 -39.29
CA SER A 95 20.92 8.91 -39.93
C SER A 95 22.25 8.35 -39.41
N SER A 96 22.17 7.16 -38.82
CA SER A 96 23.20 6.14 -39.00
C SER A 96 22.54 4.76 -38.96
N ASP A 97 22.08 4.32 -40.13
CA ASP A 97 21.79 2.91 -40.40
C ASP A 97 23.12 2.15 -40.35
N SER A 98 23.26 1.27 -39.37
CA SER A 98 24.28 0.24 -39.38
C SER A 98 23.58 -1.10 -39.17
N ASP A 99 23.35 -1.75 -40.32
CA ASP A 99 23.02 -3.17 -40.43
C ASP A 99 24.03 -4.00 -39.64
N LEU A 100 23.56 -4.68 -38.59
CA LEU A 100 24.27 -5.79 -37.98
C LEU A 100 23.31 -6.97 -37.86
N ASP A 101 23.45 -7.87 -38.83
CA ASP A 101 23.10 -9.29 -38.69
C ASP A 101 23.80 -9.84 -37.45
N SER A 102 23.02 -10.27 -36.47
CA SER A 102 23.47 -11.11 -35.36
C SER A 102 22.33 -12.02 -34.94
N ASP A 103 22.20 -13.08 -35.73
CA ASP A 103 21.94 -14.43 -35.24
C ASP A 103 22.74 -14.67 -33.95
N ILE A 104 22.08 -15.05 -32.85
CA ILE A 104 22.59 -15.82 -31.69
C ILE A 104 21.53 -15.79 -30.56
N GLY A 105 21.07 -16.98 -30.19
CA GLY A 105 20.89 -17.38 -28.78
C GLY A 105 19.72 -16.78 -28.00
N LEU A 106 18.62 -17.54 -27.95
CA LEU A 106 17.68 -17.54 -26.82
C LEU A 106 18.45 -17.83 -25.51
N ASP A 107 18.91 -16.78 -24.84
CA ASP A 107 19.35 -16.87 -23.45
C ASP A 107 18.45 -15.98 -22.59
N THR A 108 17.56 -16.63 -21.85
CA THR A 108 16.68 -16.04 -20.85
C THR A 108 17.50 -15.57 -19.65
N ARG A 109 18.20 -14.44 -19.80
CA ARG A 109 18.72 -13.69 -18.65
C ARG A 109 17.76 -12.57 -18.29
N SER A 110 17.14 -12.78 -17.13
CA SER A 110 16.32 -11.84 -16.37
C SER A 110 16.97 -10.45 -16.33
N PRO A 111 16.27 -9.37 -16.74
CA PRO A 111 16.75 -8.03 -16.50
C PRO A 111 16.56 -7.72 -15.01
N ASP A 112 17.66 -7.73 -14.27
CA ASP A 112 17.78 -7.00 -13.01
C ASP A 112 17.71 -5.50 -13.34
N ASP A 113 16.50 -5.00 -13.51
CA ASP A 113 16.22 -3.58 -13.55
C ASP A 113 16.49 -3.00 -12.16
N HIS A 114 17.70 -2.46 -12.01
CA HIS A 114 18.07 -1.51 -10.97
C HIS A 114 17.24 -0.22 -11.13
N MET A 115 15.95 -0.27 -10.79
CA MET A 115 15.18 0.92 -10.43
C MET A 115 15.73 1.42 -9.09
N SER A 116 16.73 2.31 -9.20
CA SER A 116 17.14 3.19 -8.12
C SER A 116 15.97 4.13 -7.80
N CYS A 117 15.00 3.64 -7.03
CA CYS A 117 14.14 4.49 -6.24
C CYS A 117 15.06 5.16 -5.24
N SER A 118 15.47 6.39 -5.52
CA SER A 118 16.03 7.30 -4.53
C SER A 118 14.96 7.49 -3.45
N PHE A 119 15.01 6.58 -2.48
CA PHE A 119 14.22 6.56 -1.27
C PHE A 119 14.51 7.88 -0.57
N ILE A 120 13.51 8.75 -0.51
CA ILE A 120 13.58 9.94 0.34
C ILE A 120 13.68 9.38 1.76
N SER A 121 14.90 9.34 2.31
CA SER A 121 15.16 8.98 3.69
C SER A 121 14.26 9.84 4.56
N PHE A 122 13.21 9.22 5.11
CA PHE A 122 12.46 9.74 6.24
C PHE A 122 13.44 9.79 7.42
N SER A 123 14.13 10.92 7.56
CA SER A 123 14.85 11.24 8.77
C SER A 123 13.86 11.20 9.93
N SER A 124 14.11 10.25 10.83
CA SER A 124 13.51 10.01 12.13
C SER A 124 12.59 11.13 12.62
N LEU A 125 11.30 10.82 12.69
CA LEU A 125 10.37 11.55 13.55
C LEU A 125 10.89 11.44 15.00
N PRO A 126 11.00 12.55 15.74
CA PRO A 126 11.28 12.49 17.17
C PRO A 126 10.09 11.81 17.86
N SER A 127 10.34 10.62 18.41
CA SER A 127 9.45 9.97 19.36
C SER A 127 9.41 10.85 20.61
N TYR A 128 8.36 11.64 20.76
CA TYR A 128 8.14 12.42 21.99
C TYR A 128 7.55 11.49 23.04
N PRO A 129 8.25 11.22 24.17
CA PRO A 129 7.66 10.49 25.27
C PRO A 129 6.58 11.36 25.92
N MET A 130 5.31 11.03 25.70
CA MET A 130 4.18 11.52 26.49
C MET A 130 4.29 10.95 27.91
N GLN A 131 5.16 11.52 28.74
CA GLN A 131 5.12 11.33 30.19
C GLN A 131 4.07 12.28 30.78
N SER A 132 2.82 11.81 30.83
CA SER A 132 1.77 12.41 31.64
C SER A 132 1.97 12.00 33.11
N SER A 133 2.94 12.62 33.78
CA SER A 133 3.09 12.50 35.23
C SER A 133 1.95 13.27 35.92
N LEU A 134 0.91 12.54 36.32
CA LEU A 134 -0.11 12.98 37.26
C LEU A 134 0.55 13.41 38.59
N PRO A 135 0.20 14.58 39.16
CA PRO A 135 0.70 14.97 40.46
C PRO A 135 0.11 14.07 41.54
N SER A 136 0.98 13.27 42.16
CA SER A 136 0.69 12.46 43.33
C SER A 136 0.20 13.35 44.46
N GLN A 137 -1.01 13.07 44.97
CA GLN A 137 -1.49 13.72 46.19
C GLN A 137 -0.60 13.35 47.38
N PRO A 138 -0.21 14.31 48.23
CA PRO A 138 0.44 14.00 49.49
C PRO A 138 -0.60 13.40 50.45
N GLU A 139 -0.39 12.14 50.81
CA GLU A 139 -1.06 11.47 51.91
C GLU A 139 -0.86 12.23 53.22
N GLY A 140 -1.95 12.33 54.00
CA GLY A 140 -2.05 13.14 55.19
C GLY A 140 -1.12 12.69 56.32
N GLY A 141 -0.32 13.65 56.81
CA GLY A 141 0.33 13.60 58.11
C GLY A 141 -0.52 14.29 59.20
N PRO A 142 -0.38 13.89 60.47
CA PRO A 142 -1.25 14.30 61.57
C PRO A 142 -1.05 15.77 61.97
N SER A 143 -2.21 16.41 62.16
CA SER A 143 -2.43 17.79 62.62
C SER A 143 -1.77 18.09 63.96
N PHE A 144 -0.75 18.94 63.95
CA PHE A 144 -0.31 19.69 65.13
C PHE A 144 -1.06 21.03 65.17
N PHE A 145 -1.99 21.13 66.13
CA PHE A 145 -2.68 22.36 66.49
C PHE A 145 -1.67 23.39 67.03
N VAL A 146 -1.51 24.52 66.33
CA VAL A 146 -0.91 25.74 66.89
C VAL A 146 -1.98 26.84 66.84
N PRO A 147 -2.51 27.29 68.00
CA PRO A 147 -3.43 28.40 68.05
C PRO A 147 -2.66 29.71 68.22
N GLY A 148 -2.93 30.67 67.35
CA GLY A 148 -2.71 32.09 67.66
C GLY A 148 -1.84 32.85 66.66
N GLN A 149 -2.40 33.20 65.50
CA GLN A 149 -2.07 34.48 64.89
C GLN A 149 -3.32 35.19 64.39
N ARG A 150 -3.44 36.42 64.88
CA ARG A 150 -4.56 37.34 64.75
C ARG A 150 -4.67 37.85 63.31
N ASN A 151 -5.91 37.81 62.81
CA ASN A 151 -6.54 38.73 61.86
C ASN A 151 -5.63 39.76 61.16
N SER A 152 -5.00 39.33 60.07
CA SER A 152 -4.66 40.21 58.94
C SER A 152 -5.18 39.58 57.66
N ARG A 153 -6.50 39.39 57.62
CA ARG A 153 -7.24 39.02 56.42
C ARG A 153 -7.75 40.33 55.85
N ASN A 154 -7.52 40.59 54.55
CA ASN A 154 -8.36 41.39 53.63
C ASN A 154 -7.59 42.27 52.62
N SER A 155 -6.24 42.32 52.60
CA SER A 155 -5.53 43.22 51.65
C SER A 155 -4.88 42.55 50.43
N THR A 156 -4.90 41.23 50.30
CA THR A 156 -4.21 40.49 49.22
C THR A 156 -5.10 40.10 48.02
N THR A 157 -6.40 40.41 48.04
CA THR A 157 -7.37 39.68 47.22
C THR A 157 -7.44 40.09 45.75
N LEU A 158 -7.24 41.36 45.38
CA LEU A 158 -7.47 41.79 43.98
C LEU A 158 -6.34 41.40 43.01
N ASN A 159 -5.08 41.54 43.42
CA ASN A 159 -3.94 41.19 42.57
C ASN A 159 -3.85 39.67 42.34
N GLU A 160 -4.18 38.89 43.36
CA GLU A 160 -4.20 37.42 43.26
C GLU A 160 -5.30 36.93 42.32
N ILE A 161 -6.52 37.49 42.42
CA ILE A 161 -7.62 37.15 41.50
C ILE A 161 -7.24 37.51 40.05
N HIS A 162 -6.60 38.65 39.82
CA HIS A 162 -6.15 39.04 38.49
C HIS A 162 -5.14 38.04 37.91
N LEU A 163 -4.14 37.65 38.71
CA LEU A 163 -3.12 36.69 38.28
C LEU A 163 -3.70 35.30 38.01
N GLN A 164 -4.62 34.82 38.85
CA GLN A 164 -5.32 33.55 38.63
C GLN A 164 -6.14 33.56 37.34
N ARG A 165 -6.81 34.68 37.04
CA ARG A 165 -7.56 34.84 35.78
C ARG A 165 -6.64 34.79 34.57
N GLN A 166 -5.50 35.49 34.62
CA GLN A 166 -4.51 35.44 33.55
C GLN A 166 -3.97 34.02 33.37
N LEU A 167 -3.61 33.32 34.45
CA LEU A 167 -3.12 31.94 34.37
C LEU A 167 -4.14 31.01 33.72
N ALA A 168 -5.42 31.13 34.09
CA ALA A 168 -6.49 30.34 33.50
C ALA A 168 -6.67 30.65 32.00
N GLU A 169 -6.53 31.92 31.60
CA GLU A 169 -6.60 32.33 30.21
C GLU A 169 -5.42 31.79 29.39
N TRP A 170 -4.19 31.88 29.90
CA TRP A 170 -3.00 31.31 29.26
C TRP A 170 -3.11 29.80 29.09
N LYS A 171 -3.60 29.08 30.12
CA LYS A 171 -3.85 27.64 30.03
C LYS A 171 -4.87 27.29 28.95
N ARG A 172 -5.95 28.07 28.84
CA ARG A 172 -6.94 27.87 27.78
C ARG A 172 -6.34 28.11 26.39
N ARG A 173 -5.56 29.19 26.22
CA ARG A 173 -4.89 29.49 24.95
C ARG A 173 -3.88 28.40 24.57
N ALA A 174 -3.13 27.89 25.54
CA ALA A 174 -2.19 26.79 25.32
C ALA A 174 -2.91 25.53 24.83
N LEU A 175 -4.04 25.16 25.45
CA LEU A 175 -4.83 23.99 25.06
C LEU A 175 -5.46 24.15 23.66
N VAL A 176 -5.92 25.36 23.31
CA VAL A 176 -6.41 25.64 21.95
C VAL A 176 -5.29 25.56 20.91
N ALA A 177 -4.12 26.11 21.21
CA ALA A 177 -2.96 26.06 20.33
C ALA A 177 -2.48 24.61 20.13
N GLU A 178 -2.45 23.79 21.19
CA GLU A 178 -2.13 22.36 21.11
C GLU A 178 -3.14 21.61 20.21
N GLY A 179 -4.43 21.92 20.34
CA GLY A 179 -5.47 21.39 19.45
C GLY A 179 -5.27 21.79 17.98
N GLN A 180 -4.87 23.03 17.71
CA GLN A 180 -4.59 23.51 16.36
C GLN A 180 -3.38 22.80 15.75
N VAL A 181 -2.30 22.63 16.51
CA VAL A 181 -1.10 21.90 16.06
C VAL A 181 -1.45 20.46 15.69
N MET A 182 -2.30 19.78 16.48
CA MET A 182 -2.76 18.43 16.17
C MET A 182 -3.58 18.36 14.88
N ILE A 183 -4.45 19.34 14.62
CA ILE A 183 -5.25 19.41 13.38
C ILE A 183 -4.34 19.64 12.17
N GLU A 184 -3.44 20.63 12.24
CA GLU A 184 -2.50 20.94 11.16
C GLU A 184 -1.55 19.75 10.87
N GLN A 185 -1.13 19.03 11.91
CA GLN A 185 -0.33 17.82 11.76
C GLN A 185 -1.11 16.72 11.01
N ALA A 186 -2.36 16.48 11.40
CA ALA A 186 -3.21 15.50 10.72
C ALA A 186 -3.46 15.87 9.24
N GLU A 187 -3.68 17.14 8.94
CA GLU A 187 -3.83 17.64 7.56
C GLU A 187 -2.54 17.45 6.75
N ARG A 188 -1.38 17.73 7.34
CA ARG A 188 -0.07 17.50 6.71
C ARG A 188 0.17 16.02 6.41
N GLU A 189 -0.16 15.13 7.34
CA GLU A 189 -0.04 13.69 7.15
C GLU A 189 -0.96 13.20 6.04
N ALA A 190 -2.22 13.66 6.01
CA ALA A 190 -3.16 13.36 4.94
C ALA A 190 -2.65 13.85 3.57
N ALA A 191 -2.16 15.09 3.47
CA ALA A 191 -1.59 15.64 2.24
C ALA A 191 -0.36 14.85 1.77
N THR A 192 0.47 14.38 2.70
CA THR A 192 1.64 13.55 2.40
C THR A 192 1.23 12.22 1.79
N VAL A 193 0.22 11.55 2.37
CA VAL A 193 -0.33 10.30 1.84
C VAL A 193 -0.90 10.50 0.42
N HIS A 194 -1.64 11.59 0.18
CA HIS A 194 -2.16 11.93 -1.15
C HIS A 194 -1.05 12.15 -2.18
N ALA A 195 0.02 12.87 -1.82
CA ALA A 195 1.16 13.09 -2.70
C ALA A 195 1.85 11.78 -3.12
N VAL A 196 1.98 10.82 -2.19
CA VAL A 196 2.55 9.50 -2.47
C VAL A 196 1.69 8.72 -3.46
N PHE A 197 0.37 8.70 -3.28
CA PHE A 197 -0.54 8.03 -4.21
C PHE A 197 -0.50 8.67 -5.61
N ALA A 198 -0.52 10.00 -5.70
CA ALA A 198 -0.42 10.72 -6.96
C ALA A 198 0.91 10.42 -7.69
N GLY A 199 2.02 10.37 -6.96
CA GLY A 199 3.33 10.00 -7.53
C GLY A 199 3.36 8.57 -8.10
N ARG A 200 2.69 7.63 -7.44
CA ARG A 200 2.54 6.25 -7.92
C ARG A 200 1.71 6.18 -9.19
N GLU A 201 0.58 6.87 -9.24
CA GLU A 201 -0.29 6.92 -10.42
C GLU A 201 0.42 7.56 -11.63
N ALA A 202 1.12 8.67 -11.42
CA ALA A 202 1.93 9.31 -12.46
C ALA A 202 3.00 8.36 -13.01
N SER A 203 3.64 7.56 -12.15
CA SER A 203 4.63 6.55 -12.56
C SER A 203 4.01 5.43 -13.39
N ILE A 204 2.82 4.95 -13.02
CA ILE A 204 2.06 3.95 -13.79
C ILE A 204 1.70 4.50 -15.18
N LEU A 205 1.18 5.73 -15.24
CA LEU A 205 0.81 6.38 -16.51
C LEU A 205 2.04 6.59 -17.41
N LYS A 206 3.17 7.02 -16.84
CA LYS A 206 4.45 7.15 -17.56
C LYS A 206 4.89 5.81 -18.16
N TYR A 207 4.82 4.73 -17.39
CA TYR A 207 5.13 3.39 -17.89
C TYR A 207 4.22 2.97 -19.04
N GLN A 208 2.90 3.21 -18.91
CA GLN A 208 1.94 2.89 -19.97
C GLN A 208 2.19 3.70 -21.26
N LEU A 209 2.51 4.98 -21.14
CA LEU A 209 2.87 5.83 -22.29
C LEU A 209 4.15 5.33 -22.98
N ASN A 210 5.17 4.96 -22.21
CA ASN A 210 6.41 4.42 -22.76
C ASN A 210 6.19 3.05 -23.43
N ALA A 211 5.37 2.18 -22.84
CA ALA A 211 5.01 0.91 -23.45
C ALA A 211 4.24 1.11 -24.78
N ASN A 212 3.39 2.14 -24.87
CA ASN A 212 2.63 2.45 -26.07
C ASN A 212 3.48 3.12 -27.17
N THR A 213 4.49 3.91 -26.81
CA THR A 213 5.42 4.50 -27.79
C THR A 213 6.34 3.43 -28.38
N GLN A 214 6.86 2.50 -27.59
CA GLN A 214 7.65 1.36 -28.08
C GLN A 214 6.83 0.41 -28.97
N LYS A 215 5.54 0.22 -28.67
CA LYS A 215 4.65 -0.51 -29.58
C LYS A 215 4.52 0.20 -30.94
N LYS A 216 4.49 1.53 -30.98
CA LYS A 216 4.36 2.27 -32.25
C LYS A 216 5.62 2.19 -33.11
N THR A 217 6.81 2.17 -32.53
CA THR A 217 8.06 2.02 -33.29
C THR A 217 8.23 0.62 -33.87
N ASN A 218 7.84 -0.43 -33.13
CA ASN A 218 7.86 -1.80 -33.66
C ASN A 218 6.66 -2.13 -34.57
N THR A 219 5.65 -1.26 -34.62
CA THR A 219 4.49 -1.38 -35.51
C THR A 219 4.45 -0.28 -36.57
N SER A 220 5.59 0.35 -36.90
CA SER A 220 5.85 0.72 -38.30
C SER A 220 6.01 -0.56 -39.13
N LYS A 221 4.95 -1.38 -39.10
CA LYS A 221 4.49 -2.12 -40.25
C LYS A 221 4.38 -1.07 -41.34
N CYS A 222 5.46 -0.93 -42.10
CA CYS A 222 5.34 -1.05 -43.54
C CYS A 222 4.17 -1.99 -43.77
N PHE A 223 3.00 -1.43 -44.11
CA PHE A 223 1.90 -2.23 -44.60
C PHE A 223 2.47 -2.85 -45.86
N THR A 224 3.05 -4.05 -45.75
CA THR A 224 3.33 -4.89 -46.89
C THR A 224 1.95 -5.16 -47.49
N THR A 225 1.63 -4.37 -48.50
CA THR A 225 0.37 -4.40 -49.26
C THR A 225 0.17 -5.70 -50.03
N SER A 226 0.95 -6.74 -49.74
CA SER A 226 0.54 -8.13 -49.95
C SER A 226 -0.50 -8.51 -48.89
N ALA A 227 -1.64 -7.80 -48.89
CA ALA A 227 -2.85 -8.32 -48.27
C ALA A 227 -3.27 -9.54 -49.11
N GLN A 228 -2.71 -10.70 -48.77
CA GLN A 228 -3.25 -11.95 -49.22
C GLN A 228 -4.68 -11.97 -48.70
N ILE A 229 -5.64 -11.90 -49.62
CA ILE A 229 -7.06 -11.98 -49.28
C ILE A 229 -7.25 -13.36 -48.69
N VAL A 230 -7.14 -13.46 -47.37
CA VAL A 230 -7.39 -14.68 -46.64
C VAL A 230 -8.87 -14.99 -46.88
N THR A 231 -9.10 -16.00 -47.70
CA THR A 231 -10.45 -16.44 -48.04
C THR A 231 -11.20 -16.78 -46.76
N SER A 232 -12.50 -16.51 -46.74
CA SER A 232 -13.32 -16.34 -45.53
C SER A 232 -13.38 -17.55 -44.57
N ALA A 233 -12.80 -18.71 -44.94
CA ALA A 233 -12.68 -19.90 -44.10
C ALA A 233 -11.35 -19.93 -43.31
N GLU A 234 -10.21 -19.76 -43.97
CA GLU A 234 -8.87 -19.78 -43.35
C GLU A 234 -8.71 -18.65 -42.31
N GLY A 235 -9.28 -17.48 -42.59
CA GLY A 235 -9.24 -16.34 -41.67
C GLY A 235 -10.09 -16.56 -40.41
N LYS A 236 -11.17 -17.34 -40.52
CA LYS A 236 -11.97 -17.72 -39.35
C LYS A 236 -11.21 -18.69 -38.47
N GLU A 237 -10.52 -19.66 -39.05
CA GLU A 237 -9.72 -20.63 -38.29
C GLU A 237 -8.55 -19.95 -37.56
N GLN A 238 -7.83 -19.04 -38.23
CA GLN A 238 -6.80 -18.23 -37.57
C GLN A 238 -7.37 -17.35 -36.45
N ALA A 239 -8.53 -16.72 -36.65
CA ALA A 239 -9.15 -15.90 -35.61
C ALA A 239 -9.55 -16.74 -34.38
N ILE A 240 -10.03 -17.97 -34.58
CA ILE A 240 -10.35 -18.91 -33.50
C ILE A 240 -9.06 -19.35 -32.77
N ALA A 241 -8.00 -19.66 -33.51
CA ALA A 241 -6.71 -20.05 -32.94
C ALA A 241 -6.05 -18.90 -32.16
N GLU A 242 -6.16 -17.66 -32.64
CA GLU A 242 -5.63 -16.51 -31.91
C GLU A 242 -6.47 -16.17 -30.67
N ALA A 243 -7.81 -16.27 -30.77
CA ALA A 243 -8.69 -16.11 -29.62
C ALA A 243 -8.39 -17.14 -28.53
N SER A 244 -8.23 -18.42 -28.88
CA SER A 244 -7.88 -19.47 -27.92
C SER A 244 -6.51 -19.24 -27.27
N LYS A 245 -5.52 -18.75 -28.03
CA LYS A 245 -4.21 -18.38 -27.47
C LYS A 245 -4.29 -17.18 -26.50
N ARG A 246 -5.12 -16.18 -26.80
CA ARG A 246 -5.34 -15.04 -25.91
C ARG A 246 -6.05 -15.46 -24.63
N ASP A 247 -7.06 -16.32 -24.73
CA ASP A 247 -7.78 -16.84 -23.58
C ASP A 247 -6.88 -17.71 -22.69
N ALA A 248 -6.05 -18.57 -23.28
CA ALA A 248 -5.06 -19.36 -22.55
C ALA A 248 -4.06 -18.47 -21.77
N LYS A 249 -3.52 -17.42 -22.42
CA LYS A 249 -2.60 -16.49 -21.77
C LYS A 249 -3.27 -15.68 -20.65
N LYS A 250 -4.54 -15.29 -20.83
CA LYS A 250 -5.31 -14.59 -19.80
C LYS A 250 -5.55 -15.48 -18.58
N ASN A 251 -5.95 -16.73 -18.79
CA ASN A 251 -6.16 -17.70 -17.72
C ASN A 251 -4.87 -17.98 -16.94
N GLU A 252 -3.72 -18.13 -17.63
CA GLU A 252 -2.42 -18.34 -16.97
C GLU A 252 -2.01 -17.14 -16.08
N LEU A 253 -2.26 -15.91 -16.54
CA LEU A 253 -1.99 -14.71 -15.75
C LEU A 253 -2.91 -14.61 -14.52
N GLU A 254 -4.18 -14.96 -14.66
CA GLU A 254 -5.13 -14.99 -13.54
C GLU A 254 -4.76 -16.05 -12.51
N GLU A 255 -4.31 -17.23 -12.94
CA GLU A 255 -3.83 -18.31 -12.05
C GLU A 255 -2.58 -17.88 -11.28
N LYS A 256 -1.59 -17.26 -11.96
CA LYS A 256 -0.40 -16.71 -11.31
C LYS A 256 -0.75 -15.63 -10.28
N LYS A 257 -1.72 -14.77 -10.57
CA LYS A 257 -2.19 -13.75 -9.64
C LYS A 257 -2.88 -14.36 -8.42
N LYS A 258 -3.75 -15.35 -8.61
CA LYS A 258 -4.39 -16.08 -7.50
C LYS A 258 -3.37 -16.77 -6.62
N LYS A 259 -2.41 -17.50 -7.21
CA LYS A 259 -1.34 -18.15 -6.46
C LYS A 259 -0.52 -17.17 -5.62
N LYS A 260 -0.21 -15.99 -6.17
CA LYS A 260 0.50 -14.93 -5.42
C LYS A 260 -0.34 -14.41 -4.25
N GLN A 261 -1.62 -14.13 -4.48
CA GLN A 261 -2.53 -13.67 -3.41
C GLN A 261 -2.73 -14.72 -2.32
N ASP A 262 -2.85 -16.00 -2.69
CA ASP A 262 -2.97 -17.10 -1.71
C ASP A 262 -1.69 -17.26 -0.89
N THR A 263 -0.52 -17.09 -1.50
CA THR A 263 0.77 -17.09 -0.80
C THR A 263 0.87 -15.92 0.19
N GLU A 264 0.53 -14.70 -0.26
CA GLU A 264 0.52 -13.50 0.60
C GLU A 264 -0.47 -13.64 1.77
N ARG A 265 -1.64 -14.23 1.52
CA ARG A 265 -2.65 -14.47 2.57
C ARG A 265 -2.20 -15.53 3.57
N ALA A 266 -1.53 -16.59 3.11
CA ALA A 266 -0.97 -17.61 3.99
C ALA A 266 0.16 -17.05 4.86
N ASP A 267 1.04 -16.23 4.29
CA ASP A 267 2.10 -15.55 5.04
C ASP A 267 1.51 -14.61 6.10
N PHE A 268 0.47 -13.85 5.77
CA PHE A 268 -0.22 -12.98 6.75
C PHE A 268 -0.84 -13.78 7.91
N LEU A 269 -1.51 -14.90 7.62
CA LEU A 269 -2.08 -15.76 8.65
C LEU A 269 -1.01 -16.38 9.56
N ARG A 270 0.13 -16.80 8.99
CA ARG A 270 1.27 -17.31 9.76
C ARG A 270 1.79 -16.25 10.73
N CYS A 271 1.97 -15.00 10.26
CA CYS A 271 2.43 -13.90 11.12
C CYS A 271 1.44 -13.61 12.27
N ALA A 272 0.13 -13.63 11.98
CA ALA A 272 -0.90 -13.36 12.98
C ALA A 272 -0.99 -14.45 14.07
N GLU A 273 -0.86 -15.73 13.69
CA GLU A 273 -0.85 -16.85 14.64
C GLU A 273 0.34 -16.76 15.61
N GLN A 274 1.50 -16.38 15.07
CA GLN A 274 2.73 -16.24 15.85
C GLN A 274 2.75 -15.03 16.80
N GLU A 275 2.00 -13.97 16.47
CA GLU A 275 1.78 -12.84 17.37
C GLU A 275 0.91 -13.25 18.56
N HIS A 276 -0.13 -14.05 18.32
CA HIS A 276 -1.13 -14.40 19.34
C HIS A 276 -0.66 -15.49 20.31
N GLU A 277 0.15 -16.45 19.87
CA GLU A 277 0.40 -17.66 20.66
C GLU A 277 1.62 -17.60 21.59
N GLN A 278 2.35 -16.48 21.67
CA GLN A 278 3.61 -16.37 22.45
C GLN A 278 4.54 -17.59 22.26
N LEU A 279 4.49 -18.24 21.08
CA LEU A 279 5.20 -19.49 20.85
C LEU A 279 6.71 -19.26 20.98
N PRO A 280 7.41 -20.10 21.76
CA PRO A 280 8.85 -19.96 21.93
C PRO A 280 9.58 -20.30 20.62
N PHE A 281 10.41 -19.36 20.17
CA PHE A 281 11.27 -19.56 19.02
C PHE A 281 12.35 -20.59 19.37
N SER A 282 12.37 -21.68 18.60
CA SER A 282 13.31 -22.79 18.80
C SER A 282 14.33 -22.91 17.67
N GLY A 283 15.55 -23.34 18.01
CA GLY A 283 16.62 -23.62 17.05
C GLY A 283 17.61 -22.46 16.88
N SER A 284 18.77 -22.75 16.27
CA SER A 284 19.82 -21.73 16.12
C SER A 284 19.41 -20.62 15.16
N LEU A 285 19.69 -19.36 15.52
CA LEU A 285 19.41 -18.20 14.68
C LEU A 285 20.04 -18.31 13.29
N ARG A 286 21.24 -18.90 13.18
CA ARG A 286 21.95 -19.06 11.89
C ARG A 286 21.31 -20.09 10.94
N SER A 287 20.50 -21.02 11.46
CA SER A 287 19.80 -22.04 10.67
C SER A 287 18.39 -21.62 10.25
N LYS A 288 17.91 -20.45 10.69
CA LYS A 288 16.55 -19.99 10.41
C LYS A 288 16.40 -19.49 8.98
N LEU A 289 15.24 -19.77 8.38
CA LEU A 289 14.87 -19.27 7.06
C LEU A 289 14.58 -17.77 7.12
N LYS A 290 14.65 -17.09 5.97
CA LYS A 290 14.39 -15.65 5.88
C LYS A 290 13.03 -15.27 6.50
N ALA A 291 11.98 -16.06 6.22
CA ALA A 291 10.65 -15.85 6.77
C ALA A 291 10.65 -15.87 8.31
N GLU A 292 11.24 -16.91 8.91
CA GLU A 292 11.32 -17.01 10.38
C GLU A 292 12.14 -15.88 11.01
N LEU A 293 13.19 -15.39 10.32
CA LEU A 293 13.95 -14.22 10.78
C LEU A 293 13.12 -12.93 10.72
N GLN A 294 12.26 -12.78 9.72
CA GLN A 294 11.31 -11.66 9.64
C GLN A 294 10.26 -11.76 10.74
N ASP A 295 9.78 -12.97 11.04
CA ASP A 295 8.83 -13.20 12.13
C ASP A 295 9.46 -12.86 13.50
N ILE A 296 10.74 -13.21 13.72
CA ILE A 296 11.49 -12.80 14.92
C ILE A 296 11.65 -11.27 14.98
N LEU A 297 12.03 -10.62 13.87
CA LEU A 297 12.16 -9.16 13.81
C LEU A 297 10.84 -8.45 14.08
N PHE A 298 9.74 -8.96 13.50
CA PHE A 298 8.39 -8.44 13.74
C PHE A 298 8.00 -8.57 15.21
N ALA A 299 8.25 -9.73 15.84
CA ALA A 299 8.01 -9.94 17.27
C ALA A 299 8.86 -9.03 18.17
N LEU A 300 10.04 -8.62 17.72
CA LEU A 300 10.90 -7.64 18.39
C LEU A 300 10.54 -6.17 18.05
N GLY A 301 9.57 -5.92 17.17
CA GLY A 301 9.21 -4.56 16.73
C GLY A 301 10.27 -3.89 15.85
N LEU A 302 11.10 -4.68 15.16
CA LEU A 302 12.21 -4.22 14.32
C LEU A 302 11.85 -4.27 12.83
N ASN A 303 12.60 -3.53 12.01
CA ASN A 303 12.41 -3.51 10.57
C ASN A 303 12.68 -4.91 9.95
N ILE A 304 11.74 -5.42 9.14
CA ILE A 304 11.76 -6.74 8.50
C ILE A 304 12.42 -6.76 7.10
N GLU A 305 12.81 -5.61 6.57
CA GLU A 305 13.39 -5.49 5.23
C GLU A 305 14.90 -5.76 5.24
N GLY A 306 15.35 -6.47 4.20
CA GLY A 306 16.76 -6.76 3.96
C GLY A 306 17.04 -8.19 3.47
N ASN A 307 18.33 -8.43 3.21
CA ASN A 307 18.88 -9.77 3.00
C ASN A 307 19.08 -10.47 4.37
N VAL A 308 19.11 -11.80 4.38
CA VAL A 308 19.30 -12.67 5.56
C VAL A 308 20.44 -12.20 6.47
N ALA A 309 21.59 -11.83 5.90
CA ALA A 309 22.73 -11.33 6.69
C ALA A 309 22.41 -10.02 7.44
N ALA A 310 21.67 -9.10 6.81
CA ALA A 310 21.25 -7.85 7.44
C ALA A 310 20.22 -8.10 8.55
N LEU A 311 19.29 -9.03 8.33
CA LEU A 311 18.30 -9.44 9.33
C LEU A 311 18.99 -10.06 10.57
N LEU A 312 19.93 -10.99 10.35
CA LEU A 312 20.72 -11.60 11.43
C LEU A 312 21.55 -10.57 12.20
N LEU A 313 22.20 -9.64 11.50
CA LEU A 313 22.99 -8.58 12.14
C LEU A 313 22.10 -7.72 13.04
N ARG A 314 20.92 -7.33 12.55
CA ARG A 314 19.94 -6.52 13.30
C ARG A 314 19.42 -7.25 14.54
N ILE A 315 19.07 -8.53 14.40
CA ILE A 315 18.62 -9.37 15.52
C ILE A 315 19.74 -9.47 16.58
N ASN A 316 20.97 -9.82 16.18
CA ASN A 316 22.07 -9.95 17.12
C ASN A 316 22.39 -8.62 17.83
N ALA A 317 22.42 -7.51 17.08
CA ALA A 317 22.65 -6.18 17.65
C ALA A 317 21.61 -5.84 18.73
N HIS A 318 20.33 -6.15 18.49
CA HIS A 318 19.26 -5.91 19.46
C HIS A 318 19.41 -6.77 20.73
N PHE A 319 19.72 -8.05 20.58
CA PHE A 319 19.93 -8.94 21.73
C PHE A 319 21.23 -8.64 22.49
N ASP A 320 22.21 -8.00 21.86
CA ASP A 320 23.43 -7.54 22.52
C ASP A 320 23.19 -6.24 23.31
N THR A 321 22.30 -5.37 22.85
CA THR A 321 21.85 -4.20 23.65
C THR A 321 20.89 -4.58 24.77
N GLU A 322 20.00 -5.55 24.54
CA GLU A 322 18.97 -5.98 25.50
C GLU A 322 19.20 -7.42 25.97
N THR A 323 20.23 -7.62 26.78
CA THR A 323 20.62 -8.97 27.22
C THR A 323 19.56 -9.67 28.07
N ALA A 324 18.62 -8.93 28.69
CA ALA A 324 17.51 -9.49 29.45
C ALA A 324 16.56 -10.32 28.56
N LEU A 325 16.37 -9.93 27.29
CA LEU A 325 15.52 -10.67 26.34
C LEU A 325 16.09 -12.04 26.00
N LYS A 326 17.41 -12.27 26.17
CA LYS A 326 18.01 -13.61 25.96
C LYS A 326 17.48 -14.66 26.94
N GLN A 327 16.94 -14.23 28.08
CA GLN A 327 16.37 -15.11 29.12
C GLN A 327 14.85 -15.23 29.03
N ASP A 328 14.20 -14.47 28.17
CA ASP A 328 12.76 -14.57 27.94
C ASP A 328 12.44 -16.00 27.45
N PRO A 329 11.47 -16.71 28.05
CA PRO A 329 11.02 -18.03 27.59
C PRO A 329 10.71 -18.07 26.09
N ARG A 330 10.30 -16.95 25.50
CA ARG A 330 10.01 -16.84 24.07
C ARG A 330 11.26 -16.92 23.20
N TYR A 331 12.42 -16.44 23.67
CA TYR A 331 13.65 -16.32 22.86
C TYR A 331 14.78 -17.23 23.34
N ILE A 332 14.65 -17.87 24.51
CA ILE A 332 15.69 -18.73 25.10
C ILE A 332 16.11 -19.89 24.17
N GLY A 333 15.16 -20.41 23.36
CA GLY A 333 15.40 -21.47 22.39
C GLY A 333 16.33 -21.06 21.24
N LEU A 334 16.46 -19.76 20.96
CA LEU A 334 17.35 -19.23 19.90
C LEU A 334 18.83 -19.25 20.30
N PHE A 335 19.10 -19.11 21.59
CA PHE A 335 20.46 -19.00 22.17
C PHE A 335 20.92 -20.26 22.87
N SER A 336 20.02 -21.23 23.00
CA SER A 336 20.35 -22.53 23.54
C SER A 336 21.43 -23.14 22.67
N LYS A 337 22.66 -23.23 23.21
CA LYS A 337 23.74 -23.97 22.56
C LYS A 337 23.17 -25.36 22.28
N PRO A 338 23.31 -25.91 21.06
CA PRO A 338 22.93 -27.29 20.83
C PRO A 338 23.74 -28.11 21.82
N SER A 339 23.10 -28.52 22.92
CA SER A 339 23.72 -29.33 23.94
C SER A 339 23.84 -30.68 23.26
N GLY A 340 24.97 -30.88 22.60
CA GLY A 340 25.27 -32.11 21.89
C GLY A 340 25.32 -33.22 22.93
N LYS A 341 24.18 -33.85 23.21
CA LYS A 341 24.00 -35.15 23.89
C LYS A 341 22.52 -35.38 24.23
N TRP A 342 21.73 -35.75 23.24
CA TRP A 342 20.73 -36.82 23.44
C TRP A 342 21.04 -37.93 22.41
N LYS A 343 22.26 -38.49 22.50
CA LYS A 343 22.37 -39.95 22.38
C LYS A 343 21.72 -40.46 23.66
N GLN A 344 20.43 -40.76 23.60
CA GLN A 344 19.86 -41.75 24.52
C GLN A 344 20.64 -43.04 24.22
N ALA A 345 21.68 -43.26 25.01
CA ALA A 345 22.28 -44.57 25.13
C ALA A 345 21.16 -45.46 25.67
N ALA A 346 20.79 -46.44 24.85
CA ALA A 346 20.15 -47.64 25.34
C ALA A 346 21.08 -48.28 26.38
N GLU A 347 20.72 -48.15 27.65
CA GLU A 347 20.97 -49.14 28.71
C GLU A 347 19.67 -49.14 29.52
N ASP A 348 18.75 -50.08 29.25
CA ASP A 348 18.76 -51.51 29.64
C ASP A 348 18.36 -51.70 31.12
N HIS A 349 17.44 -52.66 31.33
CA HIS A 349 16.75 -53.08 32.57
C HIS A 349 15.55 -52.20 33.01
N SER A 350 14.32 -52.70 33.25
CA SER A 350 13.79 -54.07 33.36
C SER A 350 12.25 -54.06 33.34
N GLU A 351 11.68 -55.07 32.65
CA GLU A 351 10.43 -55.80 32.95
C GLU A 351 9.12 -55.03 33.23
N THR A 352 8.13 -55.20 32.36
CA THR A 352 6.87 -55.96 32.67
C THR A 352 5.97 -56.02 31.43
N MET A 353 5.99 -57.18 30.78
CA MET A 353 4.89 -57.93 30.15
C MET A 353 3.63 -57.16 29.66
N GLN A 354 3.40 -57.14 28.34
CA GLN A 354 2.24 -57.82 27.73
C GLN A 354 2.32 -57.86 26.18
N PRO A 355 2.11 -59.02 25.53
CA PRO A 355 2.10 -59.13 24.06
C PRO A 355 0.67 -59.08 23.50
N SER A 356 0.49 -58.38 22.38
CA SER A 356 -0.70 -58.47 21.50
C SER A 356 -0.27 -58.53 20.03
N PRO A 357 -1.05 -59.22 19.16
CA PRO A 357 -0.54 -59.97 18.00
C PRO A 357 -0.55 -59.17 16.67
N PRO A 358 0.04 -59.73 15.58
CA PRO A 358 0.43 -58.99 14.39
C PRO A 358 -0.71 -58.91 13.37
N ILE A 359 -1.02 -57.70 12.90
CA ILE A 359 -1.94 -57.50 11.77
C ILE A 359 -1.13 -57.26 10.49
N HIS A 360 -1.29 -58.26 9.64
CA HIS A 360 -0.91 -58.43 8.25
C HIS A 360 -0.81 -57.17 7.38
N HIS A 361 0.27 -57.18 6.61
CA HIS A 361 0.49 -56.49 5.34
C HIS A 361 -0.74 -56.53 4.42
N SER A 362 -1.01 -55.42 3.75
CA SER A 362 -1.79 -55.40 2.51
C SER A 362 -1.10 -54.53 1.45
N PRO A 363 -1.26 -54.89 0.16
CA PRO A 363 -0.31 -54.58 -0.89
C PRO A 363 -0.71 -53.34 -1.71
N SER A 364 0.30 -52.81 -2.38
CA SER A 364 0.32 -51.63 -3.25
C SER A 364 -0.80 -51.59 -4.31
N PRO A 365 -1.30 -50.39 -4.67
CA PRO A 365 -2.20 -50.24 -5.80
C PRO A 365 -1.44 -50.27 -7.13
N ILE A 366 -2.04 -51.02 -8.05
CA ILE A 366 -1.61 -51.31 -9.42
C ILE A 366 -1.51 -50.03 -10.24
N HIS A 367 -0.39 -49.92 -10.95
CA HIS A 367 -0.08 -48.95 -11.98
C HIS A 367 -0.97 -49.17 -13.22
N SER A 368 -1.97 -48.31 -13.41
CA SER A 368 -2.82 -48.32 -14.61
C SER A 368 -2.16 -47.55 -15.75
N GLN A 369 -1.80 -48.24 -16.83
CA GLN A 369 -1.37 -47.65 -18.10
C GLN A 369 -2.53 -46.93 -18.81
N PRO A 370 -2.30 -45.80 -19.51
CA PRO A 370 -3.28 -45.22 -20.41
C PRO A 370 -3.25 -45.89 -21.79
N LEU A 371 -4.44 -46.32 -22.22
CA LEU A 371 -4.77 -46.84 -23.54
C LEU A 371 -4.63 -45.74 -24.61
N ILE A 372 -3.82 -45.97 -25.64
CA ILE A 372 -3.69 -45.12 -26.83
C ILE A 372 -4.80 -45.52 -27.82
N PRO A 373 -5.66 -44.59 -28.30
CA PRO A 373 -6.58 -44.89 -29.40
C PRO A 373 -5.87 -44.78 -30.77
N PRO A 374 -6.30 -45.57 -31.79
CA PRO A 374 -5.74 -45.48 -33.13
C PRO A 374 -6.22 -44.21 -33.84
N ARG A 375 -5.31 -43.56 -34.57
CA ARG A 375 -5.63 -42.44 -35.46
C ARG A 375 -6.21 -42.97 -36.80
N PRO A 376 -7.19 -42.26 -37.40
CA PRO A 376 -7.60 -42.45 -38.78
C PRO A 376 -6.57 -41.93 -39.79
#